data_AF-A0A959Z1W6-F1
#
_entry.id   AF-A0A959Z1W6-F1
#
_cell.length_a   1.000
_cell.length_b   1.000
_cell.length_c   1.000
_cell.angle_alpha   90.00
_cell.angle_beta   90.00
_cell.angle_gamma   90.00
#
_symmetry.space_group_name_H-M   'P 1'
#
loop_
_entity.id
_entity.type
_entity.pdbx_description
1 polymer ?
#
loop_
_entity_poly.entity_id
_entity_poly.type
_entity_poly.pdbx_seq_one_letter_code
_entity_poly.pdbx_strand_id
1 'polypeptide(L)' 'WMVDMRWFTNEHLCGATLIHPEWVLTAGHCALTAWGENMELIANSIANGSGPGPNAEVLQYDTVYYPP' A
#
# COMPACT_ATOMS: atom_id res chain seq x y z
N TRP A 1 -5.26 -10.20 -3.06
CA TRP A 1 -4.89 -9.31 -4.18
C TRP A 1 -5.12 -7.86 -3.84
N MET A 2 -6.17 -7.51 -3.08
CA MET A 2 -6.28 -6.18 -2.48
C MET A 2 -5.07 -5.87 -1.58
N VAL A 3 -4.50 -4.70 -1.79
CA VAL A 3 -3.44 -4.10 -0.96
C VAL A 3 -3.96 -2.75 -0.49
N ASP A 4 -3.87 -2.52 0.80
CA ASP A 4 -4.20 -1.25 1.41
C ASP A 4 -2.93 -0.39 1.51
N MET A 5 -2.99 0.81 0.95
CA MET A 5 -1.92 1.79 1.01
C MET A 5 -2.33 2.83 2.05
N ARG A 6 -1.52 3.00 3.10
CA ARG A 6 -1.87 3.82 4.26
C ARG A 6 -0.68 4.57 4.81
N TRP A 7 -0.94 5.59 5.62
CA TRP A 7 0.09 6.24 6.43
C TRP A 7 0.47 5.36 7.63
N PHE A 8 1.68 5.55 8.20
CA PHE A 8 2.05 4.87 9.47
C PHE A 8 1.12 5.23 10.65
N THR A 9 0.31 6.28 10.51
CA THR A 9 -0.77 6.64 11.45
C THR A 9 -2.01 5.74 11.34
N ASN A 10 -1.97 4.70 10.49
CA ASN A 10 -3.07 3.78 10.17
C ASN A 10 -4.26 4.39 9.41
N GLU A 11 -4.08 5.55 8.80
CA GLU A 11 -5.11 6.16 7.96
C GLU A 11 -5.00 5.66 6.50
N HIS A 12 -6.13 5.18 5.96
CA HIS A 12 -6.22 4.73 4.57
C HIS A 12 -5.93 5.89 3.61
N LEU A 13 -5.00 5.66 2.68
CA LEU A 13 -4.63 6.63 1.65
C LEU A 13 -5.21 6.24 0.30
N CYS A 14 -4.91 5.02 -0.16
CA CYS A 14 -5.30 4.54 -1.48
C CYS A 14 -5.45 3.01 -1.50
N GLY A 15 -6.08 2.50 -2.55
CA GLY A 15 -6.02 1.08 -2.90
C GLY A 15 -4.84 0.77 -3.82
N ALA A 16 -4.37 -0.47 -3.75
CA ALA A 16 -3.45 -1.05 -4.72
C ALA A 16 -3.77 -2.53 -4.95
N THR A 17 -3.17 -3.12 -5.99
CA THR A 17 -3.40 -4.52 -6.36
C THR A 17 -2.08 -5.26 -6.48
N LEU A 18 -1.96 -6.38 -5.77
CA LEU A 18 -0.88 -7.35 -5.95
C LEU A 18 -1.07 -8.09 -7.29
N ILE A 19 -0.23 -7.78 -8.26
CA ILE A 19 -0.24 -8.39 -9.61
C ILE A 19 0.82 -9.48 -9.77
N HIS A 20 1.80 -9.52 -8.86
CA HIS A 20 2.85 -10.53 -8.72
C HIS A 20 3.27 -10.55 -7.25
N PRO A 21 3.86 -11.63 -6.71
CA PRO A 21 4.40 -11.65 -5.34
C PRO A 21 5.32 -10.47 -4.97
N GLU A 22 5.94 -9.83 -5.96
CA GLU A 22 6.89 -8.72 -5.80
C GLU A 22 6.44 -7.44 -6.53
N TRP A 23 5.24 -7.42 -7.13
CA TRP A 23 4.76 -6.25 -7.87
C TRP A 23 3.34 -5.85 -7.44
N VAL A 24 3.23 -4.58 -7.06
CA VAL A 24 1.98 -3.92 -6.71
C VAL A 24 1.69 -2.81 -7.72
N LEU A 25 0.47 -2.80 -8.24
CA LEU A 25 -0.03 -1.76 -9.14
C LEU A 25 -0.97 -0.82 -8.39
N THR A 26 -0.77 0.49 -8.56
CA THR A 26 -1.66 1.54 -8.06
C THR A 26 -1.76 2.69 -9.07
N ALA A 27 -2.58 3.70 -8.77
CA ALA A 27 -2.71 4.89 -9.59
C ALA A 27 -1.48 5.81 -9.43
N GLY A 28 -1.05 6.47 -10.51
CA GLY A 28 0.09 7.38 -10.48
C GLY A 28 -0.05 8.52 -9.44
N HIS A 29 -1.25 9.06 -9.26
CA HIS A 29 -1.47 10.11 -8.25
C HIS A 29 -1.30 9.59 -6.81
N CYS A 30 -1.69 8.33 -6.53
CA CYS A 30 -1.45 7.70 -5.23
C CYS A 30 0.05 7.53 -4.99
N ALA A 31 0.78 7.03 -6.01
CA ALA A 31 2.23 6.85 -5.96
C ALA A 31 2.96 8.18 -5.76
N LEU A 32 2.54 9.27 -6.38
CA LEU A 32 3.16 10.59 -6.19
C LEU A 32 2.98 11.14 -4.77
N THR A 33 1.79 10.96 -4.18
CA THR A 33 1.53 11.32 -2.77
C THR A 33 2.39 10.50 -1.80
N ALA A 34 2.83 9.33 -2.23
CA ALA A 34 3.63 8.39 -1.48
C ALA A 34 5.15 8.67 -1.50
N TRP A 35 5.65 9.44 -2.47
CA TRP A 35 7.07 9.65 -2.65
C TRP A 35 7.64 10.62 -1.60
N GLY A 36 8.40 10.06 -0.65
CA GLY A 36 9.03 10.81 0.43
C GLY A 36 8.17 10.95 1.69
N GLU A 37 7.00 10.33 1.71
CA GLU A 37 6.11 10.29 2.86
C GLU A 37 6.20 8.95 3.60
N ASN A 38 5.82 8.97 4.87
CA ASN A 38 5.82 7.82 5.75
C ASN A 38 4.56 6.96 5.44
N MET A 39 4.67 6.07 4.45
CA MET A 39 3.59 5.15 4.04
C MET A 39 3.94 3.67 4.21
N GLU A 40 2.91 2.83 4.25
CA GLU A 40 3.01 1.38 4.25
C GLU A 40 2.04 0.75 3.24
N LEU A 41 2.46 -0.37 2.66
CA LEU A 41 1.61 -1.24 1.86
C LEU A 41 1.23 -2.46 2.69
N ILE A 42 -0.05 -2.73 2.84
CA ILE A 42 -0.56 -3.81 3.67
C ILE A 42 -1.39 -4.78 2.82
N ALA A 43 -0.91 -6.00 2.64
CA ALA A 43 -1.70 -7.07 2.06
C ALA A 43 -2.61 -7.72 3.11
N ASN A 44 -3.74 -8.26 2.67
CA ASN A 44 -4.72 -8.97 3.50
C ASN A 44 -5.24 -8.14 4.69
N SER A 45 -5.23 -6.81 4.57
CA SER A 45 -5.79 -5.99 5.62
C SER A 45 -7.32 -6.10 5.66
N ILE A 46 -7.84 -6.22 6.88
CA ILE A 46 -9.27 -6.11 7.20
C ILE A 46 -9.56 -4.86 8.03
N ALA A 47 -8.63 -3.90 8.02
CA ALA A 47 -8.64 -2.75 8.91
C ALA A 47 -9.91 -1.91 8.72
N ASN A 48 -10.60 -1.65 9.83
CA ASN A 48 -11.71 -0.70 9.94
C ASN A 48 -11.40 0.29 11.08
N GLY A 49 -10.18 0.85 11.07
CA GLY A 49 -9.67 1.80 12.09
C GLY A 49 -8.90 1.19 13.28
N SER A 50 -8.77 -0.13 13.37
CA SER A 50 -8.12 -0.84 14.49
C SER A 50 -6.75 -1.44 14.17
N GLY A 51 -6.15 -1.04 13.03
CA GLY A 51 -4.87 -1.57 12.53
C GLY A 51 -5.03 -2.70 11.50
N PRO A 52 -3.92 -3.22 10.94
CA PRO A 52 -3.90 -4.12 9.78
C PRO A 52 -4.77 -5.39 9.90
N GLY A 53 -4.93 -5.92 11.11
CA GLY A 53 -5.53 -7.24 11.38
C GLY A 53 -4.47 -8.33 11.55
N PRO A 54 -4.81 -9.49 12.14
CA PRO A 54 -3.84 -10.51 12.54
C PRO A 54 -3.17 -11.26 11.39
N ASN A 55 -3.78 -11.29 10.20
CA ASN A 55 -3.24 -11.95 9.01
C ASN A 55 -2.68 -10.96 7.97
N ALA A 56 -2.55 -9.71 8.37
CA ALA A 56 -2.05 -8.69 7.48
C ALA A 56 -0.53 -8.78 7.34
N GLU A 57 -0.05 -8.51 6.14
CA GLU A 57 1.36 -8.53 5.81
C GLU A 57 1.79 -7.13 5.38
N VAL A 58 2.83 -6.59 6.04
CA VAL A 58 3.43 -5.32 5.64
C VAL A 58 4.42 -5.60 4.52
N LEU A 59 4.10 -5.09 3.33
CA LEU A 59 4.93 -5.21 2.13
C LEU A 59 5.95 -4.07 2.10
N GLN A 60 7.23 -4.41 2.02
CA GLN A 60 8.29 -3.44 1.75
C GLN A 60 8.31 -3.11 0.26
N TYR A 61 8.55 -1.85 -0.07
CA TYR A 61 8.78 -1.41 -1.45
C TYR A 61 10.08 -0.60 -1.51
N ASP A 62 10.79 -0.73 -2.61
CA ASP A 62 12.12 -0.13 -2.83
C ASP A 62 12.09 0.90 -3.95
N THR A 63 11.37 0.58 -5.02
CA THR A 63 11.35 1.35 -6.26
C THR A 63 9.92 1.50 -6.76
N VAL A 64 9.58 2.70 -7.22
CA VAL A 64 8.28 2.97 -7.86
C VAL A 64 8.52 3.32 -9.33
N TYR A 65 7.79 2.63 -10.20
CA TYR A 65 7.89 2.78 -11.65
C TYR A 65 6.68 3.55 -12.16
N TYR A 66 6.94 4.67 -12.84
CA TYR A 66 5.91 5.41 -13.55
C TYR A 66 5.84 4.99 -15.01
N PRO A 67 4.64 4.83 -15.58
CA PRO A 67 4.51 4.79 -17.03
C PRO A 67 4.99 6.13 -17.63
N PRO A 68 5.46 6.11 -18.89
CA PRO A 68 5.88 7.32 -19.60
C PRO A 68 4.76 8.36 -19.75
#